data_AF-A0A428RJW6-F1
#
_entry.id   AF-A0A428RJW6-F1
#
_cell.length_a   1.000
_cell.length_b   1.000
_cell.length_c   1.000
_cell.angle_alpha   90.00
_cell.angle_beta   90.00
_cell.angle_gamma   90.00
#
_symmetry.space_group_name_H-M   'P 1'
#
loop_
_entity.id
_entity.type
_entity.pdbx_description
1 polymer ?
#
loop_
_entity_poly.entity_id
_entity_poly.type
_entity_poly.pdbx_seq_one_letter_code
_entity_poly.pdbx_strand_id
1 'polypeptide(L)'
;MDGAPSVDLENEHTRKEEFARIWGYHVTAFNPEPARVQQQGEGNPLAVNPSQHPLTFQWLSQILNRCQRHHCSETYCLRKKKDSGEVACRFFFPRDTRDTADVVQRQGQSYFSFEAARNDSLMNHYNRCLSLGWLANIDISPCTSLQAVIKYAAKYCSKMEKRTESYASLGQQILPYVSHQNPLLSFASRLMNKLLAERDFSSQEIRHVLLNCELQEGTRVVRAVDCRPYEQQGRSLRFQGDHDDGEN
;
A
#
# COMPACT_ATOMS: atom_id res chain seq x y z
N MET A 1 0.71 16.27 -22.43
CA MET A 1 -0.06 16.33 -21.17
C MET A 1 -0.43 17.78 -20.96
N ASP A 2 -1.26 18.34 -21.84
CA ASP A 2 -1.56 19.77 -21.83
C ASP A 2 -2.87 19.95 -21.06
N GLY A 3 -2.81 20.57 -19.87
CA GLY A 3 -3.99 20.85 -19.04
C GLY A 3 -3.90 20.42 -17.57
N ALA A 4 -2.82 19.75 -17.13
CA ALA A 4 -2.60 19.51 -15.71
C ALA A 4 -2.02 20.78 -15.03
N PRO A 5 -2.50 21.17 -13.84
CA PRO A 5 -1.97 22.33 -13.14
C PRO A 5 -0.50 22.11 -12.78
N SER A 6 0.28 23.19 -12.81
CA SER A 6 1.68 23.17 -12.39
C SER A 6 1.80 22.74 -10.93
N VAL A 7 2.83 21.96 -10.64
CA VAL A 7 3.18 21.50 -9.27
C VAL A 7 4.21 22.41 -8.59
N ASP A 8 4.56 23.54 -9.21
CA ASP A 8 5.39 24.58 -8.60
C ASP A 8 4.49 25.59 -7.85
N LEU A 9 4.20 25.24 -6.60
CA LEU A 9 3.24 25.94 -5.73
C LEU A 9 3.92 26.91 -4.74
N GLU A 10 5.24 27.09 -4.80
CA GLU A 10 5.99 27.80 -3.77
C GLU A 10 5.78 29.33 -3.80
N ASN A 11 5.35 29.91 -4.93
CA ASN A 11 5.42 31.37 -5.11
C ASN A 11 4.16 32.07 -5.67
N GLU A 12 3.01 31.41 -5.81
CA GLU A 12 1.84 32.07 -6.42
C GLU A 12 0.52 31.59 -5.79
N HIS A 13 -0.14 32.46 -5.02
CA HIS A 13 -1.45 32.19 -4.41
C HIS A 13 -2.47 31.72 -5.46
N THR A 14 -2.48 32.40 -6.62
CA THR A 14 -3.29 32.07 -7.79
C THR A 14 -3.09 30.63 -8.27
N ARG A 15 -1.85 30.11 -8.27
CA ARG A 15 -1.58 28.72 -8.66
C ARG A 15 -2.13 27.72 -7.66
N LYS A 16 -2.08 28.03 -6.37
CA LYS A 16 -2.67 27.16 -5.33
C LYS A 16 -4.19 27.10 -5.47
N GLU A 17 -4.83 28.24 -5.68
CA GLU A 17 -6.27 28.32 -5.93
C GLU A 17 -6.67 27.58 -7.20
N GLU A 18 -5.94 27.77 -8.30
CA GLU A 18 -6.18 27.06 -9.55
C GLU A 18 -5.99 25.55 -9.40
N PHE A 19 -4.90 25.13 -8.74
CA PHE A 19 -4.62 23.72 -8.45
C PHE A 19 -5.75 23.11 -7.62
N ALA A 20 -6.17 23.77 -6.54
CA ALA A 20 -7.27 23.33 -5.69
C ALA A 20 -8.58 23.24 -6.46
N ARG A 21 -8.87 24.23 -7.31
CA ARG A 21 -10.08 24.27 -8.14
C ARG A 21 -10.11 23.10 -9.13
N ILE A 22 -9.03 22.88 -9.88
CA ILE A 22 -8.95 21.81 -10.87
C ILE A 22 -9.09 20.44 -10.19
N TRP A 23 -8.29 20.18 -9.17
CA TRP A 23 -8.34 18.89 -8.47
C TRP A 23 -9.62 18.69 -7.66
N GLY A 24 -10.27 19.77 -7.20
CA GLY A 24 -11.55 19.74 -6.51
C GLY A 24 -12.69 19.13 -7.34
N TYR A 25 -12.63 19.21 -8.67
CA TYR A 25 -13.59 18.52 -9.54
C TYR A 25 -13.39 16.99 -9.55
N HIS A 26 -12.15 16.54 -9.36
CA HIS A 26 -11.77 15.13 -9.50
C HIS A 26 -11.68 14.39 -8.17
N VAL A 27 -11.29 15.07 -7.10
CA VAL A 27 -11.02 14.48 -5.79
C VAL A 27 -11.85 15.21 -4.73
N THR A 28 -12.66 14.45 -3.99
CA THR A 28 -13.53 14.97 -2.94
C THR A 28 -13.46 14.11 -1.68
N ALA A 29 -13.88 14.64 -0.54
CA ALA A 29 -14.22 13.87 0.66
C ALA A 29 -15.67 14.12 1.09
N PHE A 30 -16.54 14.49 0.16
CA PHE A 30 -17.95 14.73 0.43
C PHE A 30 -18.74 13.41 0.41
N ASN A 31 -19.09 12.89 1.58
CA ASN A 31 -19.93 11.71 1.71
C ASN A 31 -21.37 12.03 1.28
N PRO A 32 -21.95 11.35 0.26
CA PRO A 32 -23.32 11.61 -0.18
C PRO A 32 -24.37 11.32 0.91
N GLU A 33 -24.11 10.36 1.80
CA GLU A 33 -25.00 10.02 2.91
C GLU A 33 -24.17 9.71 4.19
N PRO A 34 -23.73 10.74 4.94
CA PRO A 34 -22.89 10.57 6.13
C PRO A 34 -23.55 9.77 7.25
N ALA A 35 -24.88 9.82 7.33
CA ALA A 35 -25.68 9.14 8.33
C ALA A 35 -26.16 7.75 7.87
N ARG A 36 -25.66 7.24 6.73
CA ARG A 36 -26.11 5.97 6.17
C ARG A 36 -25.84 4.82 7.14
N VAL A 37 -26.87 4.04 7.42
CA VAL A 37 -26.78 2.75 8.10
C VAL A 37 -27.06 1.67 7.05
N GLN A 38 -26.25 0.60 7.04
CA GLN A 38 -26.49 -0.54 6.16
C GLN A 38 -27.83 -1.19 6.54
N GLN A 39 -28.77 -1.25 5.60
CA GLN A 39 -30.09 -1.81 5.83
C GLN A 39 -30.04 -3.35 5.84
N GLN A 40 -30.96 -3.98 6.56
CA GLN A 40 -31.08 -5.42 6.60
C GLN A 40 -31.45 -5.96 5.21
N GLY A 41 -30.65 -6.88 4.66
CA GLY A 41 -30.80 -7.40 3.30
C GLY A 41 -29.93 -6.73 2.25
N GLU A 42 -29.25 -5.61 2.58
CA GLU A 42 -28.21 -5.07 1.71
C GLU A 42 -26.98 -5.99 1.74
N GLY A 43 -26.70 -6.63 0.60
CA GLY A 43 -25.50 -7.43 0.39
C GLY A 43 -24.21 -6.61 0.50
N ASN A 44 -23.06 -7.26 0.41
CA ASN A 44 -21.78 -6.56 0.42
C ASN A 44 -21.60 -5.79 -0.91
N PRO A 45 -21.52 -4.45 -0.90
CA PRO A 45 -21.42 -3.68 -2.14
C PRO A 45 -20.10 -3.91 -2.90
N LEU A 46 -19.13 -4.56 -2.27
CA LEU A 46 -17.82 -4.86 -2.88
C LEU A 46 -17.76 -6.25 -3.51
N ALA A 47 -18.79 -7.08 -3.34
CA ALA A 47 -18.84 -8.47 -3.81
C ALA A 47 -19.84 -8.65 -4.96
N VAL A 48 -19.87 -7.68 -5.88
CA VAL A 48 -20.77 -7.68 -7.05
C VAL A 48 -19.96 -7.48 -8.33
N ASN A 49 -20.56 -7.79 -9.48
CA ASN A 49 -20.00 -7.41 -10.77
C ASN A 49 -20.27 -5.92 -11.03
N PRO A 50 -19.25 -5.03 -11.07
CA PRO A 50 -19.47 -3.59 -11.24
C PRO A 50 -20.20 -3.27 -12.55
N SER A 51 -20.01 -4.07 -13.60
CA SER A 51 -20.63 -3.85 -14.93
C SER A 51 -22.12 -4.17 -14.95
N GLN A 52 -22.63 -4.88 -13.94
CA GLN A 52 -24.04 -5.28 -13.85
C GLN A 52 -24.84 -4.37 -12.89
N HIS A 53 -24.18 -3.45 -12.19
CA HIS A 53 -24.81 -2.52 -11.28
C HIS A 53 -24.93 -1.12 -11.89
N PRO A 54 -26.09 -0.45 -11.80
CA PRO A 54 -26.24 0.91 -12.28
C PRO A 54 -25.37 1.88 -11.46
N LEU A 55 -24.69 2.80 -12.15
CA LEU A 55 -23.83 3.81 -11.53
C LEU A 55 -24.68 4.94 -10.92
N THR A 56 -25.12 4.77 -9.68
CA THR A 56 -25.95 5.74 -8.95
C THR A 56 -25.21 6.39 -7.79
N PHE A 57 -25.67 7.56 -7.33
CA PHE A 57 -25.16 8.19 -6.10
C PHE A 57 -25.39 7.34 -4.87
N GLN A 58 -26.51 6.60 -4.82
CA GLN A 58 -26.77 5.63 -3.77
C GLN A 58 -25.70 4.55 -3.77
N TRP A 59 -25.38 3.97 -4.93
CA TRP A 59 -24.36 2.92 -5.04
C TRP A 59 -22.97 3.41 -4.62
N LEU A 60 -22.57 4.60 -5.09
CA LEU A 60 -21.35 5.26 -4.64
C LEU A 60 -21.33 5.41 -3.12
N SER A 61 -22.42 5.89 -2.52
CA SER A 61 -22.56 6.03 -1.06
C SER A 61 -22.37 4.69 -0.32
N GLN A 62 -22.92 3.58 -0.84
CA GLN A 62 -22.72 2.26 -0.22
C GLN A 62 -21.24 1.86 -0.21
N ILE A 63 -20.54 2.02 -1.34
CA ILE A 63 -19.11 1.71 -1.48
C ILE A 63 -18.28 2.57 -0.53
N LEU A 64 -18.49 3.89 -0.55
CA LEU A 64 -17.70 4.83 0.25
C LEU A 64 -17.86 4.58 1.74
N ASN A 65 -19.10 4.40 2.22
CA ASN A 65 -19.35 4.11 3.62
C ASN A 65 -18.85 2.72 4.04
N ARG A 66 -18.70 1.79 3.08
CA ARG A 66 -18.17 0.45 3.34
C ARG A 66 -16.65 0.41 3.43
N CYS A 67 -15.92 1.05 2.52
CA CYS A 67 -14.46 0.91 2.44
C CYS A 67 -13.67 2.22 2.51
N GLN A 68 -14.25 3.36 2.12
CA GLN A 68 -13.50 4.63 2.05
C GLN A 68 -13.52 5.40 3.38
N ARG A 69 -14.62 5.31 4.13
CA ARG A 69 -14.78 5.94 5.44
C ARG A 69 -13.86 5.30 6.48
N HIS A 70 -13.00 6.09 7.09
CA HIS A 70 -12.00 5.63 8.03
C HIS A 70 -12.62 5.13 9.33
N HIS A 71 -12.16 3.97 9.79
CA HIS A 71 -12.46 3.43 11.10
C HIS A 71 -11.13 3.25 11.84
N CYS A 72 -10.96 3.99 12.94
CA CYS A 72 -9.72 3.91 13.70
C CYS A 72 -9.55 2.53 14.34
N SER A 73 -8.32 2.04 14.36
CA SER A 73 -7.95 0.76 14.99
C SER A 73 -6.62 0.90 15.73
N GLU A 74 -6.56 0.31 16.93
CA GLU A 74 -5.38 0.26 17.81
C GLU A 74 -4.19 -0.45 17.15
N THR A 75 -4.45 -1.48 16.35
CA THR A 75 -3.40 -2.28 15.72
C THR A 75 -2.80 -1.60 14.48
N TYR A 76 -3.51 -0.63 13.90
CA TYR A 76 -3.16 -0.04 12.62
C TYR A 76 -2.79 1.44 12.72
N CYS A 77 -3.78 2.30 12.97
CA CYS A 77 -3.63 3.74 12.77
C CYS A 77 -3.40 4.52 14.07
N LEU A 78 -3.91 4.06 15.21
CA LEU A 78 -3.72 4.76 16.48
C LEU A 78 -2.27 4.57 16.96
N ARG A 79 -1.57 5.68 17.20
CA ARG A 79 -0.17 5.70 17.61
C ARG A 79 0.02 6.74 18.71
N LYS A 80 0.88 6.44 19.68
CA LYS A 80 1.32 7.42 20.68
C LYS A 80 2.24 8.44 20.02
N LYS A 81 1.92 9.73 20.13
CA LYS A 81 2.82 10.82 19.74
C LYS A 81 4.05 10.79 20.65
N LYS A 82 5.24 10.91 20.06
CA LYS A 82 6.51 10.84 20.80
C LYS A 82 6.65 11.96 21.83
N ASP A 83 6.11 13.14 21.51
CA ASP A 83 6.37 14.35 22.28
C ASP A 83 5.35 14.55 23.41
N SER A 84 4.09 14.15 23.20
CA SER A 84 3.00 14.35 24.17
C SER A 84 2.49 13.06 24.84
N GLY A 85 2.87 11.88 24.34
CA GLY A 85 2.34 10.59 24.81
C GLY A 85 0.88 10.31 24.42
N GLU A 86 0.19 11.31 23.83
CA GLU A 86 -1.20 11.23 23.39
C GLU A 86 -1.38 10.21 22.26
N VAL A 87 -2.41 9.37 22.35
CA VAL A 87 -2.78 8.45 21.26
C VAL A 87 -3.57 9.22 20.21
N ALA A 88 -3.04 9.28 18.98
CA ALA A 88 -3.70 9.91 17.86
C ALA A 88 -3.65 9.03 16.61
N CYS A 89 -4.60 9.23 15.69
CA CYS A 89 -4.56 8.55 14.40
C CYS A 89 -3.38 9.10 13.56
N ARG A 90 -2.49 8.22 13.10
CA ARG A 90 -1.36 8.56 12.23
C ARG A 90 -1.75 9.15 10.88
N PHE A 91 -3.03 9.02 10.49
CA PHE A 91 -3.61 9.58 9.27
C PHE A 91 -4.39 10.88 9.53
N PHE A 92 -4.32 11.38 10.77
CA PHE A 92 -4.92 12.63 11.22
C PHE A 92 -6.44 12.64 11.20
N PHE A 93 -7.08 11.50 11.50
CA PHE A 93 -8.51 11.43 11.72
C PHE A 93 -8.87 11.71 13.20
N PRO A 94 -10.01 12.35 13.48
CA PRO A 94 -10.93 12.98 12.52
C PRO A 94 -10.31 14.23 11.86
N ARG A 95 -10.62 14.47 10.58
CA ARG A 95 -10.17 15.66 9.85
C ARG A 95 -11.26 16.73 9.83
N ASP A 96 -10.86 18.00 9.78
CA ASP A 96 -11.80 19.12 9.73
C ASP A 96 -12.66 19.09 8.46
N THR A 97 -13.92 19.47 8.62
CA THR A 97 -14.85 19.71 7.51
C THR A 97 -14.51 21.02 6.79
N ARG A 98 -14.74 21.06 5.49
CA ARG A 98 -14.44 22.21 4.62
C ARG A 98 -15.43 22.28 3.46
N ASP A 99 -15.91 23.47 3.14
CA ASP A 99 -16.84 23.67 2.02
C ASP A 99 -16.12 23.66 0.66
N THR A 100 -14.85 24.09 0.63
CA THR A 100 -14.04 24.20 -0.58
C THR A 100 -12.74 23.38 -0.46
N ALA A 101 -12.21 22.99 -1.61
CA ALA A 101 -10.88 22.40 -1.70
C ALA A 101 -9.81 23.49 -1.55
N ASP A 102 -8.66 23.12 -1.00
CA ASP A 102 -7.54 24.03 -0.73
C ASP A 102 -6.19 23.29 -0.80
N VAL A 103 -5.10 24.06 -0.89
CA VAL A 103 -3.73 23.58 -0.82
C VAL A 103 -3.09 24.10 0.46
N VAL A 104 -2.88 23.21 1.42
CA VAL A 104 -2.38 23.56 2.77
C VAL A 104 -0.97 23.03 2.99
N GLN A 105 -0.15 23.77 3.70
CA GLN A 105 1.12 23.26 4.22
C GLN A 105 0.94 22.89 5.69
N ARG A 106 1.09 21.60 6.00
CA ARG A 106 0.99 21.12 7.39
C ARG A 106 2.29 21.41 8.14
N GLN A 107 2.19 21.66 9.44
CA GLN A 107 3.37 21.85 10.29
C GLN A 107 4.31 20.64 10.19
N GLY A 108 5.60 20.90 9.95
CA GLY A 108 6.62 19.86 9.78
C GLY A 108 6.67 19.21 8.39
N GLN A 109 5.82 19.62 7.43
CA GLN A 109 5.92 19.18 6.04
C GLN A 109 6.63 20.21 5.17
N SER A 110 7.59 19.73 4.37
CA SER A 110 8.35 20.55 3.42
C SER A 110 7.62 20.80 2.10
N TYR A 111 6.41 20.28 1.94
CA TYR A 111 5.64 20.37 0.70
C TYR A 111 4.17 20.64 1.02
N PHE A 112 3.47 21.25 0.07
CA PHE A 112 2.03 21.49 0.16
C PHE A 112 1.23 20.19 0.03
N SER A 113 0.04 20.11 0.60
CA SER A 113 -0.88 18.99 0.47
C SER A 113 -2.24 19.50 0.00
N PHE A 114 -2.86 18.78 -0.92
CA PHE A 114 -4.24 19.04 -1.32
C PHE A 114 -5.21 18.55 -0.25
N GLU A 115 -6.15 19.39 0.16
CA GLU A 115 -7.29 19.04 1.01
C GLU A 115 -8.57 19.27 0.24
N ALA A 116 -9.36 18.22 0.08
CA ALA A 116 -10.63 18.32 -0.62
C ALA A 116 -11.74 18.94 0.26
N ALA A 117 -12.79 19.45 -0.38
CA ALA A 117 -14.06 19.72 0.30
C ALA A 117 -14.57 18.45 1.01
N ARG A 118 -15.04 18.61 2.25
CA ARG A 118 -15.32 17.52 3.20
C ARG A 118 -16.49 17.88 4.11
N ASN A 119 -17.54 17.05 4.09
CA ASN A 119 -18.67 17.12 5.03
C ASN A 119 -18.63 16.02 6.11
N ASP A 120 -17.77 15.01 5.95
CA ASP A 120 -17.62 13.88 6.87
C ASP A 120 -16.15 13.80 7.32
N SER A 121 -15.92 14.01 8.62
CA SER A 121 -14.59 14.08 9.21
C SER A 121 -13.79 12.78 9.12
N LEU A 122 -14.45 11.65 8.85
CA LEU A 122 -13.84 10.33 8.68
C LEU A 122 -13.68 9.93 7.21
N MET A 123 -14.13 10.77 6.27
CA MET A 123 -14.05 10.43 4.85
C MET A 123 -12.64 10.70 4.30
N ASN A 124 -12.03 9.66 3.73
CA ASN A 124 -10.81 9.81 2.93
C ASN A 124 -11.12 10.51 1.61
N HIS A 125 -10.10 11.13 1.02
CA HIS A 125 -10.20 11.60 -0.36
C HIS A 125 -10.52 10.44 -1.30
N TYR A 126 -11.36 10.69 -2.30
CA TYR A 126 -11.69 9.70 -3.31
C TYR A 126 -12.05 10.38 -4.63
N ASN A 127 -11.94 9.62 -5.71
CA ASN A 127 -12.49 9.98 -7.02
C ASN A 127 -13.71 9.10 -7.29
N ARG A 128 -14.85 9.72 -7.66
CA ARG A 128 -16.13 9.02 -7.85
C ARG A 128 -16.03 7.87 -8.83
N CYS A 129 -15.41 8.10 -9.99
CA CYS A 129 -15.29 7.09 -11.05
C CYS A 129 -14.38 5.95 -10.62
N LEU A 130 -13.22 6.26 -10.01
CA LEU A 130 -12.30 5.23 -9.53
C LEU A 130 -12.92 4.39 -8.42
N SER A 131 -13.65 5.00 -7.47
CA SER A 131 -14.35 4.25 -6.41
C SER A 131 -15.40 3.29 -6.98
N LEU A 132 -16.16 3.72 -8.00
CA LEU A 132 -17.17 2.88 -8.66
C LEU A 132 -16.56 1.76 -9.52
N GLY A 133 -15.41 2.01 -10.15
CA GLY A 133 -14.72 1.00 -10.96
C GLY A 133 -13.91 0.00 -10.15
N TRP A 134 -13.32 0.42 -9.02
CA TRP A 134 -12.42 -0.39 -8.21
C TRP A 134 -13.13 -1.18 -7.10
N LEU A 135 -14.26 -0.67 -6.59
CA LEU A 135 -15.01 -1.27 -5.47
C LEU A 135 -14.14 -1.61 -4.24
N ALA A 136 -13.15 -0.77 -3.96
CA ALA A 136 -12.32 -0.88 -2.77
C ALA A 136 -11.79 0.50 -2.37
N ASN A 137 -11.18 0.57 -1.20
CA ASN A 137 -10.60 1.81 -0.72
C ASN A 137 -9.43 2.24 -1.62
N ILE A 138 -9.37 3.53 -1.94
CA ILE A 138 -8.30 4.11 -2.75
C ILE A 138 -7.67 5.25 -1.97
N ASP A 139 -6.35 5.23 -1.85
CA ASP A 139 -5.62 6.41 -1.41
C ASP A 139 -5.30 7.26 -2.63
N ILE A 140 -5.90 8.45 -2.70
CA ILE A 140 -5.69 9.40 -3.80
C ILE A 140 -5.29 10.77 -3.23
N SER A 141 -4.13 11.24 -3.67
CA SER A 141 -3.64 12.57 -3.36
C SER A 141 -3.02 13.16 -4.62
N PRO A 142 -3.51 14.33 -5.08
CA PRO A 142 -2.83 15.12 -6.09
C PRO A 142 -1.37 15.39 -5.73
N CYS A 143 -0.49 15.28 -6.72
CA CYS A 143 0.93 15.61 -6.55
C CYS A 143 1.10 17.13 -6.57
N THR A 144 1.65 17.68 -5.50
CA THR A 144 1.83 19.12 -5.27
C THR A 144 3.29 19.56 -5.39
N SER A 145 4.22 18.62 -5.57
CA SER A 145 5.64 18.88 -5.74
C SER A 145 6.31 17.70 -6.43
N LEU A 146 7.06 17.97 -7.49
CA LEU A 146 7.89 16.97 -8.17
C LEU A 146 8.90 16.34 -7.21
N GLN A 147 9.53 17.16 -6.36
CA GLN A 147 10.51 16.68 -5.40
C GLN A 147 9.88 15.74 -4.37
N ALA A 148 8.64 15.99 -3.95
CA ALA A 148 7.90 15.10 -3.05
C ALA A 148 7.64 13.73 -3.70
N VAL A 149 7.28 13.72 -4.99
CA VAL A 149 7.09 12.48 -5.77
C VAL A 149 8.40 11.69 -5.88
N ILE A 150 9.52 12.35 -6.21
CA ILE A 150 10.83 11.70 -6.30
C ILE A 150 11.23 11.12 -4.93
N LYS A 151 11.08 11.90 -3.85
CA LYS A 151 11.36 11.42 -2.48
C LYS A 151 10.48 10.24 -2.10
N TYR A 152 9.20 10.27 -2.48
CA TYR A 152 8.29 9.16 -2.26
C TYR A 152 8.73 7.91 -3.03
N ALA A 153 9.00 8.01 -4.33
CA ALA A 153 9.49 6.89 -5.13
C ALA A 153 10.79 6.33 -4.56
N ALA A 154 11.78 7.19 -4.28
CA ALA A 154 13.07 6.79 -3.70
C ALA A 154 12.90 6.07 -2.36
N LYS A 155 12.00 6.53 -1.48
CA LYS A 155 11.70 5.86 -0.21
C LYS A 155 11.20 4.43 -0.40
N TYR A 156 10.37 4.19 -1.41
CA TYR A 156 9.83 2.85 -1.68
C TYR A 156 10.83 1.97 -2.44
N CYS A 157 11.59 2.53 -3.37
CA CYS A 157 12.67 1.81 -4.05
C CYS A 157 13.82 1.41 -3.11
N SER A 158 14.08 2.21 -2.07
CA SER A 158 15.10 1.92 -1.05
C SER A 158 14.56 1.17 0.17
N LYS A 159 13.27 0.85 0.19
CA LYS A 159 12.67 0.12 1.31
C LYS A 159 13.12 -1.34 1.21
N MET A 160 14.04 -1.72 2.09
CA MET A 160 14.41 -3.13 2.21
C MET A 160 13.20 -3.95 2.68
N GLU A 161 13.05 -5.13 2.09
CA GLU A 161 12.11 -6.11 2.59
C GLU A 161 12.53 -6.56 4.00
N LYS A 162 11.55 -6.92 4.81
CA LYS A 162 11.82 -7.46 6.13
C LYS A 162 12.24 -8.90 5.96
N ARG A 163 13.43 -9.23 6.48
CA ARG A 163 13.88 -10.61 6.55
C ARG A 163 12.89 -11.44 7.37
N THR A 164 12.50 -12.59 6.81
CA THR A 164 11.68 -13.61 7.45
C THR A 164 12.26 -13.96 8.81
N GLU A 165 11.38 -14.00 9.82
CA GLU A 165 11.75 -14.44 11.15
C GLU A 165 12.14 -15.92 11.16
N SER A 166 12.89 -16.35 12.17
CA SER A 166 13.26 -17.76 12.32
C SER A 166 12.03 -18.67 12.43
N TYR A 167 12.14 -19.92 11.97
CA TYR A 167 11.07 -20.92 12.14
C TYR A 167 10.63 -21.08 13.60
N ALA A 168 11.56 -20.95 14.56
CA ALA A 168 11.24 -21.00 15.98
C ALA A 168 10.34 -19.83 16.42
N SER A 169 10.68 -18.60 16.00
CA SER A 169 9.88 -17.39 16.25
C SER A 169 8.48 -17.49 15.63
N LEU A 170 8.41 -17.95 14.38
CA LEU A 170 7.14 -18.16 13.67
C LEU A 170 6.29 -19.20 14.39
N GLY A 171 6.90 -20.32 14.79
CA GLY A 171 6.26 -21.39 15.56
C GLY A 171 5.67 -20.87 16.88
N GLN A 172 6.42 -20.10 17.66
CA GLN A 172 5.94 -19.49 18.90
C GLN A 172 4.70 -18.62 18.71
N GLN A 173 4.66 -17.83 17.63
CA GLN A 173 3.52 -16.98 17.32
C GLN A 173 2.29 -17.76 16.86
N ILE A 174 2.46 -18.98 16.33
CA ILE A 174 1.37 -19.83 15.83
C ILE A 174 0.80 -20.70 16.94
N LEU A 175 1.62 -21.15 17.90
CA LEU A 175 1.24 -22.08 18.97
C LEU A 175 -0.11 -21.76 19.63
N PRO A 176 -0.45 -20.50 19.99
CA PRO A 176 -1.72 -20.18 20.63
C PRO A 176 -2.97 -20.51 19.80
N TYR A 177 -2.82 -20.68 18.47
CA TYR A 177 -3.92 -20.86 17.54
C TYR A 177 -4.03 -22.31 17.01
N VAL A 178 -3.16 -23.21 17.44
CA VAL A 178 -3.13 -24.62 16.99
C VAL A 178 -4.33 -25.38 17.56
N SER A 179 -5.06 -26.10 16.71
CA SER A 179 -6.20 -26.92 17.14
C SER A 179 -5.75 -28.16 17.92
N HIS A 180 -6.48 -28.50 19.00
CA HIS A 180 -6.22 -29.70 19.80
C HIS A 180 -6.68 -31.00 19.12
N GLN A 181 -7.58 -30.94 18.14
CA GLN A 181 -8.12 -32.14 17.49
C GLN A 181 -7.13 -32.75 16.49
N ASN A 182 -6.36 -31.90 15.79
CA ASN A 182 -5.34 -32.31 14.82
C ASN A 182 -4.12 -31.37 14.91
N PRO A 183 -3.33 -31.44 16.01
CA PRO A 183 -2.35 -30.42 16.33
C PRO A 183 -1.21 -30.33 15.31
N LEU A 184 -0.71 -31.47 14.81
CA LEU A 184 0.37 -31.48 13.81
C LEU A 184 -0.08 -30.83 12.49
N LEU A 185 -1.23 -31.24 11.96
CA LEU A 185 -1.76 -30.68 10.72
C LEU A 185 -2.12 -29.20 10.88
N SER A 186 -2.72 -28.83 12.00
CA SER A 186 -3.06 -27.43 12.30
C SER A 186 -1.81 -26.55 12.41
N PHE A 187 -0.78 -27.02 13.10
CA PHE A 187 0.50 -26.32 13.20
C PHE A 187 1.16 -26.19 11.82
N ALA A 188 1.30 -27.29 11.07
CA ALA A 188 1.93 -27.30 9.75
C ALA A 188 1.21 -26.35 8.77
N SER A 189 -0.12 -26.42 8.69
CA SER A 189 -0.91 -25.54 7.82
C SER A 189 -0.76 -24.06 8.19
N ARG A 190 -0.81 -23.73 9.49
CA ARG A 190 -0.63 -22.33 9.95
C ARG A 190 0.80 -21.83 9.74
N LEU A 191 1.80 -22.68 9.92
CA LEU A 191 3.20 -22.35 9.65
C LEU A 191 3.43 -22.09 8.18
N MET A 192 2.92 -22.95 7.30
CA MET A 192 2.94 -22.76 5.84
C MET A 192 2.28 -21.45 5.44
N ASN A 193 1.07 -21.17 5.95
CA ASN A 193 0.37 -19.92 5.67
C ASN A 193 1.16 -18.68 6.12
N LYS A 194 1.87 -18.78 7.24
CA LYS A 194 2.71 -17.69 7.74
C LYS A 194 3.96 -17.49 6.88
N LEU A 195 4.64 -18.58 6.51
CA LEU A 195 5.81 -18.54 5.62
C LEU A 195 5.48 -17.95 4.25
N LEU A 196 4.32 -18.29 3.69
CA LEU A 196 3.85 -17.72 2.42
C LEU A 196 3.55 -16.21 2.50
N ALA A 197 3.27 -15.70 3.70
CA ALA A 197 3.02 -14.28 3.92
C ALA A 197 4.31 -13.48 4.12
N GLU A 198 5.40 -14.12 4.55
CA GLU A 198 6.72 -13.50 4.65
C GLU A 198 7.27 -13.21 3.25
N ARG A 199 7.86 -12.03 3.07
CA ARG A 199 8.43 -11.59 1.79
C ARG A 199 9.87 -11.18 2.03
N ASP A 200 10.79 -12.11 1.81
CA ASP A 200 12.23 -11.82 1.86
C ASP A 200 12.71 -11.04 0.63
N PHE A 201 12.04 -11.26 -0.50
CA PHE A 201 12.38 -10.66 -1.79
C PHE A 201 11.20 -9.85 -2.31
N SER A 202 11.52 -8.72 -2.93
CA SER A 202 10.49 -7.88 -3.54
C SER A 202 9.83 -8.60 -4.71
N SER A 203 8.56 -8.29 -5.01
CA SER A 203 7.88 -8.88 -6.18
C SER A 203 8.60 -8.59 -7.50
N GLN A 204 9.30 -7.46 -7.59
CA GLN A 204 10.12 -7.11 -8.74
C GLN A 204 11.35 -8.02 -8.85
N GLU A 205 12.05 -8.25 -7.74
CA GLU A 205 13.21 -9.15 -7.69
C GLU A 205 12.82 -10.58 -8.06
N ILE A 206 11.73 -11.10 -7.50
CA ILE A 206 11.20 -12.43 -7.86
C ILE A 206 10.90 -12.49 -9.36
N ARG A 207 10.31 -11.43 -9.94
CA ARG A 207 10.00 -11.39 -11.36
C ARG A 207 11.26 -11.40 -12.22
N HIS A 208 12.30 -10.66 -11.85
CA HIS A 208 13.58 -10.69 -12.56
C HIS A 208 14.23 -12.07 -12.49
N VAL A 209 14.23 -12.72 -11.31
CA VAL A 209 14.73 -14.10 -11.17
C VAL A 209 13.93 -15.08 -12.02
N LEU A 210 12.60 -15.05 -11.96
CA LEU A 210 11.74 -15.98 -12.72
C LEU A 210 11.81 -15.79 -14.23
N LEU A 211 11.97 -14.54 -14.69
CA LEU A 211 12.10 -14.21 -16.11
C LEU A 211 13.56 -14.24 -16.59
N ASN A 212 14.50 -14.62 -15.71
CA ASN A 212 15.93 -14.56 -15.96
C ASN A 212 16.40 -13.20 -16.51
N CYS A 213 15.77 -12.12 -16.03
CA CYS A 213 16.18 -10.75 -16.33
C CYS A 213 17.28 -10.32 -15.37
N GLU A 214 18.23 -9.52 -15.86
CA GLU A 214 19.27 -8.96 -15.01
C GLU A 214 18.65 -8.09 -13.90
N LEU A 215 19.00 -8.37 -12.64
CA LEU A 215 18.52 -7.63 -11.47
C LEU A 215 19.14 -6.23 -11.37
N GLN A 216 20.30 -6.04 -12.00
CA GLN A 216 21.06 -4.81 -11.98
C GLN A 216 21.80 -4.66 -13.31
N GLU A 217 21.54 -3.56 -14.03
CA GLU A 217 22.47 -3.05 -15.03
C GLU A 217 23.37 -2.02 -14.36
N GLY A 218 24.68 -2.22 -14.45
CA GLY A 218 25.65 -1.34 -13.82
C GLY A 218 26.92 -1.23 -14.65
N THR A 219 27.57 -0.07 -14.60
CA THR A 219 28.89 0.13 -15.22
C THR A 219 30.03 -0.57 -14.47
N ARG A 220 29.72 -1.26 -13.36
CA ARG A 220 30.69 -1.95 -12.51
C ARG A 220 30.29 -3.41 -12.33
N VAL A 221 31.25 -4.30 -12.54
CA VAL A 221 31.11 -5.74 -12.30
C VAL A 221 31.28 -6.01 -10.80
N VAL A 222 30.26 -6.56 -10.15
CA VAL A 222 30.35 -7.02 -8.76
C VAL A 222 30.86 -8.46 -8.77
N ARG A 223 32.04 -8.71 -8.18
CA ARG A 223 32.55 -10.07 -7.93
C ARG A 223 32.39 -10.42 -6.47
N ALA A 224 31.49 -11.33 -6.16
CA ALA A 224 31.40 -11.91 -4.83
C ALA A 224 32.61 -12.81 -4.58
N VAL A 225 33.34 -12.57 -3.48
CA VAL A 225 34.44 -13.41 -3.02
C VAL A 225 33.98 -14.07 -1.72
N ASP A 226 33.96 -15.40 -1.67
CA ASP A 226 33.73 -16.13 -0.43
C ASP A 226 35.03 -16.12 0.39
N CYS A 227 35.05 -15.32 1.47
CA CYS A 227 36.21 -15.20 2.35
C CYS A 227 36.21 -16.23 3.49
N ARG A 228 35.25 -17.17 3.53
CA ARG A 228 35.26 -18.25 4.54
C ARG A 228 36.43 -19.21 4.30
N PRO A 229 36.91 -19.94 5.33
CA PRO A 229 37.92 -20.98 5.15
C PRO A 229 37.51 -21.98 4.06
N TYR A 230 38.48 -22.47 3.27
CA TYR A 230 38.25 -23.32 2.11
C TYR A 230 37.32 -24.51 2.38
N GLU A 231 37.40 -25.09 3.57
CA GLU A 231 36.58 -26.23 3.99
C GLU A 231 35.09 -25.91 4.20
N GLN A 232 34.75 -24.62 4.36
CA GLN A 232 33.39 -24.12 4.56
C GLN A 232 32.81 -23.48 3.29
N GLN A 233 33.60 -23.39 2.22
CA GLN A 233 33.13 -22.92 0.93
C GLN A 233 32.36 -24.06 0.25
N GLY A 234 31.12 -23.79 -0.15
CA GLY A 234 30.28 -24.78 -0.81
C GLY A 234 30.90 -25.21 -2.14
N ARG A 235 31.22 -26.49 -2.31
CA ARG A 235 31.71 -27.02 -3.59
C ARG A 235 30.59 -26.90 -4.63
N SER A 236 30.88 -26.27 -5.76
CA SER A 236 29.94 -26.20 -6.88
C SER A 236 29.66 -27.61 -7.39
N LEU A 237 28.39 -28.03 -7.40
CA LEU A 237 27.96 -29.27 -8.06
C LEU A 237 28.27 -29.13 -9.56
N ARG A 238 29.25 -29.87 -10.06
CA ARG A 238 29.45 -30.07 -11.50
C ARG A 238 28.54 -31.22 -11.93
N PHE A 239 27.52 -30.94 -12.72
CA PHE A 239 26.81 -31.98 -13.45
C PHE A 239 27.75 -32.51 -14.53
N GLN A 240 28.18 -33.76 -14.37
CA GLN A 240 29.00 -34.47 -15.35
C GLN A 240 28.00 -35.00 -16.40
N GLY A 241 28.10 -34.50 -17.63
CA GLY A 241 27.26 -34.97 -18.73
C GLY A 241 27.59 -36.41 -19.08
N ASP A 242 26.56 -37.23 -19.27
CA ASP A 242 26.67 -38.60 -19.76
C ASP A 242 27.41 -38.59 -21.10
N HIS A 243 28.58 -39.23 -21.13
CA HIS A 243 29.26 -39.58 -22.37
C HIS A 243 28.73 -40.94 -22.83
N ASP A 244 28.12 -40.96 -24.01
CA ASP A 244 27.70 -42.16 -24.75
C ASP A 244 28.83 -43.20 -24.86
N ASP A 245 28.55 -44.41 -24.37
CA ASP A 245 29.29 -45.62 -24.73
C ASP A 245 28.87 -46.05 -26.14
N GLY A 246 29.77 -45.92 -27.10
CA GLY A 246 29.55 -46.33 -28.48
C GLY A 246 30.84 -46.65 -29.24
N GLU A 247 31.49 -47.76 -28.88
CA GLU A 247 32.42 -48.47 -29.77
C GLU A 247 32.01 -49.95 -29.90
N ASN A 248 31.35 -50.27 -31.01
CA ASN A 248 31.68 -51.40 -31.90
C ASN A 248 30.79 -51.38 -33.14
#